data_AF-A0A662IR74-F1
#
_entry.id   AF-A0A662IR74-F1
#
_cell.length_a   1.000
_cell.length_b   1.000
_cell.length_c   1.000
_cell.angle_alpha   90.00
_cell.angle_beta   90.00
_cell.angle_gamma   90.00
#
_symmetry.space_group_name_H-M   'P 1'
#
loop_
_entity.id
_entity.type
_entity.pdbx_description
1 polymer ?
#
loop_
_entity_poly.entity_id
_entity_poly.type
_entity_poly.pdbx_seq_one_letter_code
_entity_poly.pdbx_strand_id
1 'polypeptide(L)'
;MRSMTRTFTDEELKRIINDLFEHFKKPWILEREFKPYLQAKGYTDEEIDEIWFQAFRKGLVIATGTLVGNKRELMIYKPSGEEEEWGCMAHQ
;
A
#
# COMPACT_ATOMS: atom_id res chain seq x y z
N MET A 1 5.16 -9.17 -23.80
CA MET A 1 3.77 -9.13 -23.30
C MET A 1 3.56 -7.75 -22.69
N ARG A 2 2.50 -7.04 -23.06
CA ARG A 2 2.17 -5.74 -22.44
C ARG A 2 1.72 -6.04 -21.01
N SER A 3 2.45 -5.61 -19.98
CA SER A 3 1.87 -5.51 -18.64
C SER A 3 0.67 -4.58 -18.75
N MET A 4 -0.54 -5.15 -18.64
CA MET A 4 -1.76 -4.37 -18.54
C MET A 4 -1.83 -3.87 -17.11
N THR A 5 -1.12 -2.78 -16.81
CA THR A 5 -1.27 -2.09 -15.53
C THR A 5 -2.69 -1.57 -15.43
N ARG A 6 -3.50 -2.26 -14.62
CA ARG A 6 -4.88 -1.87 -14.34
C ARG A 6 -4.85 -0.52 -13.65
N THR A 7 -5.49 0.47 -14.24
CA THR A 7 -5.69 1.77 -13.59
C THR A 7 -6.86 1.66 -12.61
N PHE A 8 -6.61 1.93 -11.33
CA PHE A 8 -7.64 1.96 -10.31
C PHE A 8 -8.11 3.40 -10.12
N THR A 9 -9.42 3.58 -9.96
CA THR A 9 -9.98 4.88 -9.60
C THR A 9 -9.65 5.25 -8.16
N ASP A 10 -9.69 6.54 -7.83
CA ASP A 10 -9.47 7.02 -6.47
C ASP A 10 -10.46 6.41 -5.47
N GLU A 11 -11.70 6.17 -5.91
CA GLU A 11 -12.73 5.52 -5.11
C GLU A 11 -12.43 4.04 -4.87
N GLU A 12 -11.98 3.30 -5.88
CA GLU A 12 -11.55 1.92 -5.73
C GLU A 12 -10.38 1.81 -4.75
N LEU A 13 -9.35 2.64 -4.92
CA LEU A 13 -8.19 2.66 -4.04
C LEU A 13 -8.62 2.95 -2.59
N LYS A 14 -9.44 3.99 -2.37
CA LYS A 14 -9.94 4.32 -1.03
C LYS A 14 -10.74 3.18 -0.40
N ARG A 15 -11.58 2.49 -1.18
CA ARG A 15 -12.33 1.32 -0.70
C ARG A 15 -11.40 0.18 -0.31
N ILE A 16 -10.45 -0.18 -1.17
CA ILE A 16 -9.47 -1.25 -0.90
C ILE A 16 -8.66 -0.94 0.36
N ILE A 17 -8.18 0.29 0.50
CA ILE A 17 -7.42 0.74 1.67
C ILE A 17 -8.32 0.70 2.91
N ASN A 18 -9.54 1.22 2.86
CA ASN A 18 -10.44 1.20 4.02
C ASN A 18 -10.77 -0.23 4.45
N ASP A 19 -11.19 -1.09 3.53
CA ASP A 19 -11.45 -2.51 3.78
C ASP A 19 -10.27 -3.22 4.44
N LEU A 20 -9.05 -2.92 4.00
CA LEU A 20 -7.84 -3.52 4.54
C LEU A 20 -7.61 -3.08 6.00
N PHE A 21 -7.59 -1.77 6.25
CA PHE A 21 -7.34 -1.25 7.59
C PHE A 21 -8.48 -1.54 8.57
N GLU A 22 -9.73 -1.64 8.11
CA GLU A 22 -10.87 -2.07 8.91
C GLU A 22 -10.79 -3.56 9.27
N HIS A 23 -10.28 -4.42 8.37
CA HIS A 23 -10.09 -5.83 8.65
C HIS A 23 -9.01 -6.06 9.72
N PHE A 24 -7.85 -5.44 9.54
CA PHE A 24 -6.71 -5.66 10.45
C PHE A 24 -6.78 -4.84 11.74
N LYS A 25 -7.50 -3.70 11.74
CA LYS A 25 -7.62 -2.77 12.88
C LYS A 25 -6.26 -2.34 13.46
N LYS A 26 -5.26 -2.21 12.60
CA LYS A 26 -3.89 -1.82 12.97
C LYS A 26 -3.53 -0.47 12.35
N PRO A 27 -2.67 0.33 13.01
CA PRO A 27 -2.15 1.57 12.45
C PRO A 27 -1.23 1.33 11.24
N TRP A 28 -0.59 0.17 11.16
CA TRP A 28 0.27 -0.26 10.07
C TRP A 28 0.09 -1.75 9.76
N ILE A 29 0.34 -2.13 8.51
CA ILE A 29 0.13 -3.49 7.99
C ILE A 29 1.34 -3.88 7.16
N LEU A 30 1.85 -5.09 7.36
CA LEU A 30 2.99 -5.61 6.61
C LEU A 30 2.56 -6.29 5.31
N GLU A 31 3.47 -6.39 4.35
CA GLU A 31 3.23 -7.09 3.08
C GLU A 31 2.75 -8.52 3.25
N ARG A 32 3.38 -9.29 4.15
CA ARG A 32 2.94 -10.65 4.46
C ARG A 32 1.53 -10.74 5.03
N GLU A 33 0.96 -9.63 5.51
CA GLU A 33 -0.41 -9.56 6.00
C GLU A 33 -1.38 -9.13 4.90
N PHE A 34 -1.11 -8.02 4.21
CA PHE A 34 -2.04 -7.49 3.22
C PHE A 34 -2.07 -8.30 1.92
N LYS A 35 -0.92 -8.88 1.51
CA LYS A 35 -0.79 -9.58 0.24
C LYS A 35 -1.67 -10.83 0.17
N PRO A 36 -1.62 -11.78 1.13
CA PRO A 36 -2.52 -12.93 1.10
C PRO A 36 -4.00 -12.53 1.25
N TYR A 37 -4.29 -11.47 2.01
CA TYR A 37 -5.67 -10.96 2.14
C TYR A 37 -6.24 -10.46 0.80
N LEU A 38 -5.47 -9.68 0.04
CA LEU A 38 -5.90 -9.19 -1.27
C LEU A 38 -5.92 -10.29 -2.33
N GLN A 39 -4.99 -11.24 -2.28
CA GLN A 39 -5.03 -12.43 -3.14
C GLN A 39 -6.31 -13.26 -2.91
N ALA A 40 -6.73 -13.43 -1.65
CA ALA A 40 -7.99 -14.09 -1.31
C ALA A 40 -9.23 -13.34 -1.84
N LYS A 41 -9.12 -12.02 -2.08
CA LYS A 41 -10.15 -11.21 -2.75
C LYS A 41 -10.08 -11.25 -4.28
N GLY A 42 -9.10 -11.96 -4.85
CA GLY A 42 -8.98 -12.19 -6.29
C GLY A 42 -8.00 -11.25 -7.02
N TYR A 43 -7.23 -10.43 -6.29
CA TYR A 43 -6.19 -9.60 -6.91
C TYR A 43 -4.93 -10.41 -7.21
N THR A 44 -4.32 -10.16 -8.37
CA THR A 44 -3.01 -10.73 -8.69
C THR A 44 -1.88 -9.98 -7.98
N ASP A 45 -0.68 -10.56 -7.93
CA ASP A 45 0.49 -9.87 -7.39
C ASP A 45 0.76 -8.54 -8.11
N GLU A 46 0.66 -8.53 -9.44
CA GLU A 46 0.84 -7.32 -10.26
C GLU A 46 -0.21 -6.26 -9.94
N GLU A 47 -1.47 -6.65 -9.74
CA GLU A 47 -2.53 -5.71 -9.32
C GLU A 47 -2.29 -5.16 -7.93
N ILE A 48 -1.80 -5.98 -6.99
CA ILE A 48 -1.49 -5.57 -5.62
C ILE A 48 -0.37 -4.54 -5.62
N ASP A 49 0.73 -4.80 -6.34
CA ASP A 49 1.82 -3.84 -6.53
C ASP A 49 1.31 -2.53 -7.14
N GLU A 50 0.45 -2.61 -8.16
CA GLU A 50 -0.12 -1.44 -8.84
C GLU A 50 -1.07 -0.63 -7.93
N ILE A 51 -1.89 -1.30 -7.11
CA ILE A 51 -2.75 -0.66 -6.09
C ILE A 51 -1.90 0.20 -5.15
N TRP A 52 -0.81 -0.37 -4.61
CA TRP A 52 0.04 0.36 -3.67
C TRP A 52 0.84 1.47 -4.33
N PHE A 53 1.35 1.24 -5.55
CA PHE A 53 2.03 2.27 -6.32
C PHE A 53 1.12 3.47 -6.59
N GLN A 54 -0.10 3.23 -7.08
CA GLN A 54 -1.07 4.31 -7.33
C GLN A 54 -1.52 5.00 -6.05
N ALA A 55 -1.80 4.24 -4.98
CA ALA A 55 -2.20 4.79 -3.69
C ALA A 55 -1.10 5.67 -3.06
N PHE A 56 0.16 5.22 -3.11
CA PHE A 56 1.32 5.98 -2.65
C PHE A 56 1.50 7.27 -3.44
N ARG A 57 1.46 7.20 -4.78
CA ARG A 57 1.56 8.36 -5.67
C ARG A 57 0.47 9.41 -5.43
N LYS A 58 -0.69 8.98 -4.95
CA LYS A 58 -1.85 9.83 -4.61
C LYS A 58 -1.88 10.27 -3.15
N GLY A 59 -0.90 9.88 -2.34
CA GLY A 59 -0.85 10.19 -0.90
C GLY A 59 -1.97 9.54 -0.09
N LEU A 60 -2.57 8.45 -0.57
CA LEU A 60 -3.63 7.72 0.15
C LEU A 60 -3.05 6.75 1.19
N VAL A 61 -1.79 6.34 1.01
CA VAL A 61 -1.02 5.50 1.93
C VAL A 61 0.43 5.98 1.96
N ILE A 62 1.11 5.68 3.06
CA ILE A 62 2.55 5.78 3.17
C ILE A 62 3.12 4.36 3.15
N ALA A 63 4.16 4.16 2.35
CA ALA A 63 4.83 2.88 2.17
C ALA A 63 6.30 3.03 2.60
N THR A 64 6.76 2.16 3.51
CA THR A 64 8.13 2.19 4.03
C THR A 64 8.67 0.78 4.25
N GLY A 65 9.99 0.64 4.20
CA GLY A 65 10.65 -0.61 4.58
C GLY A 65 10.92 -0.65 6.08
N THR A 66 10.49 -1.72 6.76
CA THR A 66 10.83 -1.98 8.16
C THR A 66 11.68 -3.23 8.31
N LEU A 67 12.40 -3.35 9.42
CA LEU A 67 13.09 -4.59 9.78
C LEU A 67 12.18 -5.47 10.63
N VAL A 68 11.98 -6.69 10.17
CA VAL A 68 11.36 -7.75 10.95
C VAL A 68 12.38 -8.86 11.13
N GLY A 69 12.95 -8.95 12.32
CA GLY A 69 14.13 -9.78 12.57
C GLY A 69 15.28 -9.34 11.65
N ASN A 70 15.80 -10.27 10.85
CA ASN A 70 16.91 -10.00 9.91
C ASN A 70 16.44 -9.74 8.46
N LYS A 71 15.15 -9.53 8.23
CA LYS A 71 14.60 -9.29 6.89
C LYS A 71 13.97 -7.91 6.80
N ARG A 72 14.19 -7.22 5.67
CA ARG A 72 13.42 -6.01 5.33
C ARG A 72 12.08 -6.44 4.77
N GLU A 73 11.01 -5.84 5.27
CA GLU A 73 9.64 -6.06 4.83
C GLU A 73 8.97 -4.72 4.53
N LEU A 74 8.11 -4.69 3.52
CA LEU A 74 7.28 -3.53 3.22
C LEU A 74 6.17 -3.40 4.27
N MET A 75 5.99 -2.18 4.76
CA MET A 75 4.96 -1.76 5.69
C MET A 75 4.17 -0.61 5.07
N ILE A 76 2.85 -0.67 5.20
CA ILE A 76 1.94 0.41 4.80
C ILE A 76 1.18 0.96 6.00
N TYR A 77 0.89 2.25 5.99
CA TYR A 77 0.03 2.91 6.99
C TYR A 77 -0.78 4.04 6.36
N LYS A 78 -1.95 4.34 6.93
CA LYS A 78 -2.76 5.50 6.52
C LYS A 78 -2.03 6.78 6.95
N PRO A 79 -1.93 7.81 6.11
CA PRO A 79 -1.47 9.11 6.57
C PRO A 79 -2.43 9.60 7.66
N SER A 80 -1.93 9.84 8.86
CA SER A 80 -2.66 10.61 9.88
C SER A 80 -2.90 11.98 9.27
N GLY A 81 -4.16 12.38 9.11
CA GLY A 81 -4.55 13.60 8.42
C GLY A 81 -4.05 14.85 9.13
N GLU A 82 -2.78 15.19 8.91
CA GLU A 82 -2.14 16.48 9.12
C GLU A 82 -1.13 16.61 7.97
N GLU A 83 -1.45 17.51 7.03
CA GLU A 83 -0.54 17.92 5.96
C GLU A 83 0.72 18.52 6.60
N GLU A 84 1.91 17.92 6.46
CA GLU A 84 3.18 18.67 6.51
C GLU A 84 4.36 17.83 5.98
N GLU A 85 5.00 18.40 4.95
CA GLU A 85 6.37 18.16 4.47
C GLU A 85 6.76 16.78 3.94
N TRP A 86 6.30 16.45 2.73
CA TRP A 86 7.02 15.54 1.84
C TRP A 86 8.19 16.27 1.16
N GLY A 87 9.24 16.55 1.95
CA GLY A 87 10.58 16.78 1.43
C GLY A 87 11.12 15.46 0.90
N CYS A 88 11.15 15.33 -0.43
CA CYS A 88 11.83 14.27 -1.15
C CYS A 88 13.27 14.08 -0.63
N MET A 89 13.54 13.08 0.22
CA MET A 89 14.89 12.52 0.34
C MET A 89 15.01 11.37 -0.67
N ALA A 90 15.15 11.79 -1.93
CA ALA A 90 15.84 10.97 -2.91
C ALA A 90 17.29 10.85 -2.46
N HIS A 91 17.72 9.60 -2.27
CA HIS A 91 19.10 9.23 -2.07
C HIS A 91 20.02 9.84 -3.15
N GLN A 92 21.09 10.50 -2.71
CA GLN A 92 22.40 10.48 -3.36
C GLN A 92 23.48 10.44 -2.28
#